data_AF-A0A6M1XVQ2-F1
#
_entry.id   AF-A0A6M1XVQ2-F1
#
_cell.length_a   1.000
_cell.length_b   1.000
_cell.length_c   1.000
_cell.angle_alpha   90.00
_cell.angle_beta   90.00
_cell.angle_gamma   90.00
#
_symmetry.space_group_name_H-M   'P 1'
#
loop_
_entity.id
_entity.type
_entity.pdbx_description
1 polymer ?
#
loop_
_entity_poly.entity_id
_entity_poly.type
_entity_poly.pdbx_seq_one_letter_code
_entity_poly.pdbx_strand_id
1 'polypeptide(L)'
;IQEDIFLSGYGTYLLNLVDAAIEDHQYDPHLFQFTQQALQRMDQGDDAEIITNIFEVQILQRFGIAPIWTHCVVCGETKGKFDYSSKYGGVICEKHWPMDEHRYHAYPRAVYFVRMFSAISYDKI
;
A
#
# COMPACT_ATOMS: atom_id res chain seq x y z
N ILE A 1 5.89 -17.53 13.54
CA ILE A 1 6.39 -17.16 12.19
C ILE A 1 7.40 -18.18 11.64
N GLN A 2 8.56 -18.41 12.27
CA GLN A 2 9.64 -19.22 11.67
C GLN A 2 9.31 -20.71 11.42
N GLU A 3 8.30 -21.25 12.11
CA GLU A 3 7.88 -22.65 11.95
C GLU A 3 7.02 -22.88 10.69
N ASP A 4 6.47 -21.80 10.10
CA ASP A 4 5.69 -21.83 8.87
C ASP A 4 6.49 -21.19 7.73
N ILE A 5 6.80 -21.97 6.69
CA ILE A 5 7.61 -21.52 5.56
C ILE A 5 6.96 -20.38 4.77
N PHE A 6 5.63 -20.32 4.69
CA PHE A 6 4.91 -19.26 3.99
C PHE A 6 4.94 -17.96 4.79
N LEU A 7 4.60 -18.02 6.08
CA LEU A 7 4.67 -16.85 6.96
C LEU A 7 6.11 -16.32 7.08
N SER A 8 7.10 -17.20 7.14
CA SER A 8 8.51 -16.82 7.08
C SER A 8 8.85 -16.11 5.77
N GLY A 9 8.32 -16.56 4.62
CA GLY A 9 8.53 -15.91 3.33
C GLY A 9 7.99 -14.48 3.29
N TYR A 10 6.74 -14.27 3.72
CA TYR A 10 6.16 -12.93 3.82
C TYR A 10 6.92 -12.04 4.80
N GLY A 11 7.27 -12.58 5.97
CA GLY A 11 8.03 -11.84 6.99
C GLY A 11 9.40 -11.39 6.48
N THR A 12 10.15 -12.27 5.82
CA THR A 12 11.43 -11.93 5.18
C THR A 12 11.24 -10.87 4.10
N TYR A 13 10.19 -10.98 3.29
CA TYR A 13 9.89 -9.98 2.27
C TYR A 13 9.63 -8.59 2.87
N LEU A 14 8.80 -8.49 3.90
CA LEU A 14 8.53 -7.22 4.59
C LEU A 14 9.80 -6.62 5.20
N LEU A 15 10.64 -7.44 5.85
CA LEU A 15 11.90 -6.99 6.43
C LEU A 15 12.87 -6.48 5.37
N ASN A 16 12.92 -7.09 4.19
CA ASN A 16 13.74 -6.59 3.08
C ASN A 16 13.22 -5.25 2.53
N LEU A 17 11.89 -5.05 2.48
CA LEU A 17 11.32 -3.74 2.13
C LEU A 17 11.69 -2.67 3.17
N VAL A 18 11.66 -3.02 4.45
CA VAL A 18 12.06 -2.12 5.55
C VAL A 18 13.54 -1.73 5.44
N ASP A 19 14.40 -2.70 5.21
CA ASP A 19 15.85 -2.49 5.02
C ASP A 19 16.12 -1.55 3.85
N ALA A 20 15.38 -1.70 2.74
CA ALA A 20 15.48 -0.80 1.60
C ALA A 20 14.86 0.60 1.82
N ALA A 21 13.94 0.74 2.78
CA ALA A 21 13.17 1.95 3.04
C ALA A 21 13.74 2.83 4.17
N ILE A 22 14.61 2.28 5.02
CA ILE A 22 15.23 3.01 6.13
C ILE A 22 16.53 3.67 5.69
N GLU A 23 16.78 4.89 6.13
CA GLU A 23 18.07 5.54 5.92
C GLU A 23 19.11 4.99 6.91
N ASP A 24 20.35 4.83 6.44
CA ASP A 24 21.45 4.33 7.27
C ASP A 24 21.60 5.16 8.55
N HIS A 25 21.73 4.45 9.68
CA HIS A 25 21.90 5.04 11.01
C HIS A 25 20.77 5.97 11.47
N GLN A 26 19.59 5.92 10.83
CA GLN A 26 18.43 6.69 11.25
C GLN A 26 17.52 5.87 12.16
N TYR A 27 17.19 6.43 13.32
CA TYR A 27 16.20 5.84 14.22
C TYR A 27 14.79 6.15 13.72
N ASP A 28 14.02 5.12 13.38
CA ASP A 28 12.63 5.25 12.95
C ASP A 28 11.67 4.36 13.76
N PRO A 29 11.12 4.88 14.88
CA PRO A 29 10.20 4.13 15.72
C PRO A 29 8.86 3.84 15.02
N HIS A 30 8.44 4.68 14.07
CA HIS A 30 7.19 4.49 13.36
C HIS A 30 7.28 3.31 12.39
N LEU A 31 8.37 3.20 11.63
CA LEU A 31 8.61 2.04 10.76
C LEU A 31 8.74 0.75 11.56
N PHE A 32 9.45 0.80 12.69
CA PHE A 32 9.59 -0.34 13.58
C PHE A 32 8.22 -0.82 14.09
N GLN A 33 7.42 0.09 14.65
CA GLN A 33 6.10 -0.27 15.17
C GLN A 33 5.18 -0.79 14.05
N PHE A 34 5.18 -0.14 12.88
CA PHE A 34 4.39 -0.58 11.73
C PHE A 34 4.76 -1.99 11.25
N THR A 35 6.06 -2.29 11.19
CA THR A 35 6.59 -3.61 10.82
C THR A 35 6.27 -4.65 11.86
N GLN A 36 6.45 -4.32 13.14
CA GLN A 36 6.12 -5.22 14.25
C GLN A 36 4.63 -5.59 14.22
N GLN A 37 3.74 -4.61 14.03
CA GLN A 37 2.30 -4.84 13.93
C GLN A 37 1.96 -5.76 12.76
N ALA A 38 2.53 -5.54 11.58
CA ALA A 38 2.31 -6.40 10.42
C ALA A 38 2.72 -7.86 10.70
N LEU A 39 3.92 -8.07 11.25
CA LEU A 39 4.42 -9.41 11.59
C LEU A 39 3.56 -10.09 12.68
N GLN A 40 3.13 -9.34 13.70
CA GLN A 40 2.27 -9.86 14.75
C GLN A 40 0.89 -10.29 14.21
N ARG A 41 0.31 -9.51 13.29
CA ARG A 41 -0.99 -9.84 12.68
C ARG A 41 -0.91 -11.13 11.86
N MET A 42 0.16 -11.28 11.07
CA MET A 42 0.44 -12.54 10.35
C MET A 42 0.58 -13.73 11.32
N ASP A 43 1.29 -13.56 12.44
CA ASP A 43 1.48 -14.62 13.43
C ASP A 43 0.18 -14.98 14.18
N GLN A 44 -0.75 -14.02 14.31
CA GLN A 44 -2.08 -14.21 14.91
C GLN A 44 -3.07 -14.89 13.97
N GLY A 45 -2.69 -15.16 12.71
CA GLY A 45 -3.50 -15.89 11.73
C GLY A 45 -4.27 -15.00 10.76
N ASP A 46 -4.02 -13.68 10.74
CA ASP A 46 -4.54 -12.84 9.67
C ASP A 46 -3.88 -13.21 8.33
N ASP A 47 -4.61 -13.03 7.24
CA ASP A 47 -4.14 -13.38 5.89
C ASP A 47 -2.87 -12.58 5.54
N ALA A 48 -1.75 -13.29 5.41
CA ALA A 48 -0.45 -12.67 5.18
C ALA A 48 -0.38 -11.91 3.85
N GLU A 49 -1.09 -12.34 2.81
CA GLU A 49 -1.13 -11.64 1.54
C GLU A 49 -1.84 -10.28 1.70
N ILE A 50 -2.93 -10.23 2.47
CA ILE A 50 -3.63 -8.97 2.76
C ILE A 50 -2.77 -8.02 3.60
N ILE A 51 -2.12 -8.54 4.65
CA ILE A 51 -1.20 -7.72 5.46
C ILE A 51 -0.06 -7.17 4.60
N THR A 52 0.53 -8.00 3.74
CA THR A 52 1.59 -7.56 2.82
C THR A 52 1.11 -6.48 1.86
N ASN A 53 -0.07 -6.63 1.24
CA ASN A 53 -0.64 -5.61 0.34
C ASN A 53 -0.86 -4.26 1.07
N ILE A 54 -1.32 -4.29 2.33
CA ILE A 54 -1.46 -3.07 3.15
C ILE A 54 -0.08 -2.43 3.40
N PHE A 55 0.89 -3.26 3.78
CA PHE A 55 2.25 -2.82 4.05
C PHE A 55 2.89 -2.15 2.84
N GLU A 56 2.82 -2.79 1.67
CA GLU A 56 3.36 -2.29 0.41
C GLU A 56 2.77 -0.94 0.03
N VAL A 57 1.45 -0.78 0.09
CA VAL A 57 0.78 0.48 -0.29
C VAL A 57 1.20 1.63 0.63
N GLN A 58 1.38 1.37 1.93
CA GLN A 58 1.68 2.41 2.91
C GLN A 58 3.18 2.74 2.99
N ILE A 59 4.07 1.78 2.72
CA ILE A 59 5.51 2.02 2.77
C ILE A 59 6.03 2.85 1.58
N LEU A 60 5.27 2.94 0.47
CA LEU A 60 5.64 3.69 -0.74
C LEU A 60 6.17 5.11 -0.47
N GLN A 61 5.63 5.81 0.54
CA GLN A 61 6.06 7.18 0.87
C GLN A 61 7.54 7.25 1.25
N ARG A 62 8.09 6.19 1.83
CA ARG A 62 9.51 6.10 2.19
C ARG A 62 10.42 5.94 0.98
N PHE A 63 9.87 5.45 -0.12
CA PHE A 63 10.54 5.40 -1.42
C PHE A 63 10.34 6.69 -2.24
N GLY A 64 9.84 7.77 -1.62
CA GLY A 64 9.55 9.02 -2.29
C GLY A 64 8.29 8.99 -3.17
N ILE A 65 7.48 7.92 -3.08
CA ILE A 65 6.27 7.74 -3.86
C ILE A 65 5.07 7.98 -2.95
N ALA A 66 4.37 9.10 -3.12
CA ALA A 66 3.21 9.45 -2.32
C ALA A 66 1.94 9.61 -3.18
N PRO A 67 1.30 8.50 -3.60
CA PRO A 67 0.17 8.61 -4.50
C PRO A 67 -1.07 9.16 -3.81
N ILE A 68 -1.85 9.96 -4.54
CA ILE A 68 -3.15 10.43 -4.06
C ILE A 68 -4.19 9.32 -4.32
N TRP A 69 -4.55 8.59 -3.26
CA TRP A 69 -5.55 7.51 -3.33
C TRP A 69 -6.97 7.97 -3.00
N THR A 70 -7.14 9.11 -2.33
CA THR A 70 -8.43 9.47 -1.70
C THR A 70 -9.46 10.03 -2.69
N HIS A 71 -9.02 10.77 -3.70
CA HIS A 71 -9.88 11.46 -4.66
C HIS A 71 -9.23 11.56 -6.03
N CYS A 72 -10.02 11.88 -7.06
CA CYS A 72 -9.49 12.16 -8.38
C CYS A 72 -8.57 13.38 -8.32
N VAL A 73 -7.31 13.19 -8.71
CA VAL A 73 -6.30 14.26 -8.73
C VAL A 73 -6.65 15.43 -9.65
N VAL A 74 -7.55 15.24 -10.62
CA VAL A 74 -7.97 16.28 -11.56
C VAL A 74 -9.14 17.10 -11.04
N CYS A 75 -10.18 16.47 -10.46
CA CYS A 75 -11.43 17.16 -10.13
C CYS A 75 -11.92 17.00 -8.70
N GLY A 76 -11.22 16.25 -7.85
CA GLY A 76 -11.62 16.03 -6.46
C GLY A 76 -12.76 15.01 -6.26
N GLU A 77 -13.27 14.36 -7.30
CA GLU A 77 -14.31 13.33 -7.17
C GLU A 77 -13.84 12.20 -6.24
N THR A 78 -14.71 11.79 -5.31
CA THR A 78 -14.39 10.77 -4.28
C THR A 78 -15.12 9.45 -4.52
N LYS A 79 -16.17 9.47 -5.35
CA LYS A 79 -17.06 8.34 -5.62
C LYS A 79 -16.98 7.88 -7.08
N GLY A 80 -17.40 6.63 -7.31
CA GLY A 80 -17.40 6.02 -8.64
C GLY A 80 -16.16 5.19 -8.92
N LYS A 81 -15.90 4.95 -10.21
CA LYS A 81 -14.75 4.16 -10.67
C LYS A 81 -13.53 5.03 -10.81
N PHE A 82 -12.41 4.48 -10.39
CA PHE A 82 -11.10 5.11 -10.45
C PHE A 82 -10.12 4.16 -11.13
N ASP A 83 -9.08 4.74 -11.70
CA ASP A 83 -7.89 4.03 -12.14
C ASP A 83 -6.64 4.83 -11.75
N TYR A 84 -5.49 4.17 -11.72
CA TYR A 84 -4.24 4.80 -11.31
C TYR A 84 -3.48 5.39 -12.50
N SER A 85 -2.98 6.61 -12.32
CA SER A 85 -2.13 7.30 -13.28
C SER A 85 -0.82 7.69 -12.62
N SER A 86 0.28 7.07 -13.05
CA SER A 86 1.63 7.51 -12.63
C SER A 86 1.94 8.91 -13.13
N LYS A 87 1.42 9.29 -14.31
CA LYS A 87 1.57 10.64 -14.88
C LYS A 87 1.03 11.72 -13.94
N TYR A 88 -0.12 11.48 -13.31
CA TYR A 88 -0.74 12.41 -12.36
C TYR A 88 -0.46 12.09 -10.89
N GLY A 89 0.36 11.07 -10.60
CA GLY A 89 0.75 10.70 -9.24
C GLY A 89 -0.42 10.26 -8.35
N GLY A 90 -1.47 9.67 -8.91
CA GLY A 90 -2.66 9.35 -8.13
C GLY A 90 -3.80 8.75 -8.95
N VAL A 91 -4.94 8.58 -8.29
CA VAL A 91 -6.13 8.05 -8.95
C VAL A 91 -6.84 9.13 -9.78
N ILE A 92 -7.38 8.73 -10.92
CA ILE A 92 -8.26 9.54 -11.78
C ILE A 92 -9.61 8.85 -11.95
N CYS A 93 -10.70 9.63 -11.90
CA CYS A 93 -12.04 9.10 -12.08
C CYS A 93 -12.35 8.84 -13.55
N GLU A 94 -13.42 8.09 -13.83
CA GLU A 94 -13.82 7.72 -15.19
C GLU A 94 -13.98 8.90 -16.16
N LYS A 95 -14.39 10.08 -15.64
CA LYS A 95 -14.52 11.32 -16.42
C LYS A 95 -13.17 11.83 -16.95
N HIS A 96 -12.07 11.53 -16.25
CA HIS A 96 -10.72 12.00 -16.55
C HIS A 96 -9.79 10.90 -17.05
N TRP A 97 -10.29 9.67 -17.23
CA TRP A 97 -9.54 8.61 -17.92
C TRP A 97 -8.97 9.03 -19.28
N PRO A 98 -9.66 9.83 -20.12
CA PRO A 98 -9.09 10.29 -21.39
C PRO A 98 -7.86 11.22 -21.25
N MET A 99 -7.55 11.73 -20.05
CA MET A 99 -6.37 12.60 -19.84
C MET A 99 -5.06 11.82 -19.69
N ASP A 100 -5.16 10.51 -19.51
CA ASP A 100 -4.03 9.60 -19.49
C ASP A 100 -4.42 8.27 -20.16
N GLU A 101 -4.10 8.14 -21.44
CA GLU A 101 -4.29 6.90 -22.20
C GLU A 101 -3.43 5.74 -21.67
N HIS A 102 -2.35 6.05 -20.93
CA HIS A 102 -1.40 5.11 -20.34
C HIS A 102 -1.62 4.88 -18.84
N ARG A 103 -2.75 5.31 -18.29
CA ARG A 103 -3.20 4.88 -16.96
C ARG A 103 -3.22 3.34 -16.89
N TYR A 104 -3.25 2.77 -15.70
CA TYR A 104 -2.92 1.35 -15.53
C TYR A 104 -3.92 0.38 -16.16
N HIS A 105 -5.12 0.83 -16.53
CA HIS A 105 -6.23 0.00 -17.01
C HIS A 105 -6.51 -1.15 -16.04
N ALA A 106 -6.34 -0.87 -14.75
CA ALA A 106 -6.54 -1.86 -13.71
C ALA A 106 -8.03 -2.16 -13.53
N TYR A 107 -8.34 -3.36 -13.01
CA TYR A 107 -9.70 -3.68 -12.61
C TYR A 107 -10.18 -2.68 -11.54
N PRO A 108 -11.38 -2.07 -11.68
CA PRO A 108 -11.86 -1.08 -10.72
C PRO A 108 -11.90 -1.59 -9.27
N ARG A 109 -12.10 -2.90 -9.09
CA ARG A 109 -12.09 -3.56 -7.78
C ARG A 109 -10.69 -3.59 -7.16
N ALA A 110 -9.63 -3.78 -7.95
CA ALA A 110 -8.26 -3.72 -7.46
C ALA A 110 -7.92 -2.30 -6.98
N VAL A 111 -8.29 -1.28 -7.77
CA VAL A 111 -8.09 0.13 -7.39
C VAL A 111 -8.88 0.47 -6.13
N TYR A 112 -10.10 -0.05 -5.99
CA TYR A 112 -10.89 0.09 -4.76
C TYR A 112 -10.15 -0.47 -3.53
N PHE A 113 -9.58 -1.67 -3.61
CA PHE A 113 -8.85 -2.27 -2.49
C PHE A 113 -7.57 -1.51 -2.15
N VAL A 114 -6.77 -1.09 -3.14
CA VAL A 114 -5.58 -0.27 -2.89
C VAL A 114 -5.93 1.05 -2.19
N ARG A 115 -7.02 1.71 -2.60
CA ARG A 115 -7.53 2.91 -1.91
C ARG A 115 -7.91 2.62 -0.46
N MET A 116 -8.53 1.47 -0.18
CA MET A 116 -8.88 1.06 1.18
C MET A 116 -7.62 0.76 2.02
N PHE A 117 -6.67 0.01 1.46
CA PHE A 117 -5.40 -0.33 2.09
C PHE A 117 -4.57 0.90 2.44
N SER A 118 -4.60 1.95 1.62
CA SER A 118 -3.90 3.21 1.93
C SER A 118 -4.41 3.96 3.17
N ALA A 119 -5.60 3.61 3.67
CA ALA A 119 -6.28 4.34 4.75
C ALA A 119 -6.52 3.50 6.02
N ILE A 120 -6.28 2.19 5.97
CA ILE A 120 -6.50 1.28 7.11
C ILE A 120 -5.32 1.34 8.08
N SER A 121 -5.58 1.21 9.38
CA SER A 121 -4.54 0.97 10.38
C SER A 121 -4.69 -0.46 10.89
N TYR A 122 -3.57 -1.12 11.19
CA TYR A 122 -3.60 -2.44 11.82
C TYR A 122 -4.31 -2.44 13.18
N ASP A 123 -4.45 -1.30 13.86
CA ASP A 123 -5.24 -1.21 15.11
C ASP A 123 -6.76 -1.35 14.87
N LYS A 124 -7.20 -1.26 13.60
CA LYS A 124 -8.62 -1.31 13.20
C LYS A 124 -9.00 -2.62 12.49
N ILE A 125 -8.04 -3.54 12.37
CA ILE A 125 -8.22 -4.90 11.85
C ILE A 125 -8.26 -5.84 13.05
#